data_AF-A0A939WMH8-F1
#
_entry.id   AF-A0A939WMH8-F1
#
_cell.length_a   1.000
_cell.length_b   1.000
_cell.length_c   1.000
_cell.angle_alpha   90.00
_cell.angle_beta   90.00
_cell.angle_gamma   90.00
#
_symmetry.space_group_name_H-M   'P 1'
#
loop_
_entity.id
_entity.type
_entity.pdbx_description
1 polymer ?
#
loop_
_entity_poly.entity_id
_entity_poly.type
_entity_poly.pdbx_seq_one_letter_code
_entity_poly.pdbx_strand_id
1 'polypeptide(L)'
;MRDESKCLYEGRTFLWTFILGFLGRLGSRNSMDALRGDERWADAVHKLAGQDWWVEGEKRTTPCSLSVCNYLSRGCTAVLEQALVDIVTYMMRLKMFDNARLRGLFAIAVDGTKQERIRCCRWLGNRANRYVLEAKLVTPWGSAYSIMSVPIKSWHDGDEDEKQDSEYHGFLRLAPMLKAAFPRLGICILGDGLYACAPLMRLCEKYNWEYIFTFKKGRTPNAYADAQELMERHPSDSGTLVRHDARGKRVECGAVSWATGVEITRGTDDWHVFNVVRVEEDDGNGSPYSGQFATSLEVRDFKEADAIGMWGRRRWGIESSFHVEKNDGYGLEHNFCNNARVSRNIYLLMQIAHNLWQLFNSGCLQPLDNKHGYRNMTQVKWAELIRFTIMRVGIALAPDEVPRRYISREFLTL
;
A
#
# COMPACT_ATOMS: atom_id res chain seq x y z
N MET A 1 -22.84 -30.56 -2.97
CA MET A 1 -21.45 -30.77 -3.41
C MET A 1 -21.43 -30.68 -4.94
N ARG A 2 -20.43 -30.05 -5.57
CA ARG A 2 -20.39 -29.83 -7.03
C ARG A 2 -19.75 -31.02 -7.73
N ASP A 3 -20.23 -31.33 -8.92
CA ASP A 3 -19.68 -32.36 -9.80
C ASP A 3 -18.27 -31.96 -10.26
N GLU A 4 -17.26 -32.68 -9.79
CA GLU A 4 -15.84 -32.38 -10.05
C GLU A 4 -15.48 -32.55 -11.52
N SER A 5 -16.18 -33.42 -12.23
CA SER A 5 -15.98 -33.67 -13.67
C SER A 5 -16.34 -32.47 -14.56
N LYS A 6 -16.96 -31.43 -14.01
CA LYS A 6 -17.43 -30.24 -14.75
C LYS A 6 -16.66 -28.95 -14.40
N CYS A 7 -15.61 -29.02 -13.58
CA CYS A 7 -14.77 -27.86 -13.26
C CYS A 7 -13.63 -27.74 -14.26
N LEU A 8 -13.63 -26.71 -15.11
CA LEU A 8 -12.54 -26.44 -16.06
C LEU A 8 -11.34 -25.71 -15.44
N TYR A 9 -11.56 -25.02 -14.32
CA TYR A 9 -10.58 -24.12 -13.72
C TYR A 9 -10.39 -24.39 -12.24
N GLU A 10 -9.13 -24.39 -11.82
CA GLU A 10 -8.75 -24.37 -10.42
C GLU A 10 -8.98 -22.99 -9.79
N GLY A 11 -9.14 -22.96 -8.47
CA GLY A 11 -9.31 -21.73 -7.71
C GLY A 11 -8.21 -20.69 -7.97
N ARG A 12 -6.97 -21.16 -8.10
CA ARG A 12 -5.79 -20.32 -8.40
C ARG A 12 -5.87 -19.67 -9.77
N THR A 13 -6.45 -20.35 -10.76
CA THR A 13 -6.64 -19.85 -12.13
C THR A 13 -7.59 -18.64 -12.14
N PHE A 14 -8.60 -18.61 -11.27
CA PHE A 14 -9.44 -17.41 -11.09
C PHE A 14 -8.65 -16.23 -10.52
N LEU A 15 -7.83 -16.46 -9.50
CA LEU A 15 -7.04 -15.39 -8.88
C LEU A 15 -6.02 -14.82 -9.87
N TRP A 16 -5.27 -15.68 -10.55
CA TRP A 16 -4.25 -15.28 -11.52
C TRP A 16 -4.81 -14.59 -12.76
N THR A 17 -6.07 -14.86 -13.13
CA THR A 17 -6.73 -14.11 -14.21
C THR A 17 -6.77 -12.61 -13.91
N PHE A 18 -7.13 -12.23 -12.68
CA PHE A 18 -7.15 -10.82 -12.27
C PHE A 18 -5.76 -10.30 -11.92
N ILE A 19 -4.93 -11.07 -11.21
CA ILE A 19 -3.55 -10.65 -10.87
C ILE A 19 -2.75 -10.34 -12.14
N LEU A 20 -2.77 -11.25 -13.13
CA LEU A 20 -2.08 -11.02 -14.40
C LEU A 20 -2.73 -9.89 -15.19
N GLY A 21 -4.06 -9.76 -15.16
CA GLY A 21 -4.75 -8.62 -15.78
C GLY A 21 -4.33 -7.27 -15.19
N PHE A 22 -4.10 -7.20 -13.88
CA PHE A 22 -3.55 -6.03 -13.21
C PHE A 22 -2.08 -5.81 -13.54
N LEU A 23 -1.24 -6.85 -13.55
CA LEU A 23 0.16 -6.75 -13.98
C LEU A 23 0.28 -6.26 -15.44
N GLY A 24 -0.63 -6.71 -16.30
CA GLY A 24 -0.74 -6.30 -17.70
C GLY A 24 -1.42 -4.95 -17.93
N ARG A 25 -1.77 -4.21 -16.86
CA ARG A 25 -2.35 -2.86 -16.92
C ARG A 25 -3.63 -2.77 -17.75
N LEU A 26 -4.48 -3.80 -17.69
CA LEU A 26 -5.67 -3.89 -18.53
C LEU A 26 -6.81 -2.94 -18.11
N GLY A 27 -6.80 -2.45 -16.86
CA GLY A 27 -7.65 -1.38 -16.36
C GLY A 27 -9.16 -1.62 -16.33
N SER A 28 -9.66 -2.73 -16.88
CA SER A 28 -11.08 -3.08 -16.91
C SER A 28 -11.33 -4.57 -17.09
N ARG A 29 -12.52 -5.03 -16.71
CA ARG A 29 -12.96 -6.42 -16.95
C ARG A 29 -13.09 -6.75 -18.43
N ASN A 30 -13.58 -5.81 -19.24
CA ASN A 30 -13.75 -6.03 -20.69
C ASN A 30 -12.40 -6.26 -21.37
N SER A 31 -11.37 -5.51 -20.96
CA SER A 31 -10.00 -5.72 -21.44
C SER A 31 -9.45 -7.11 -21.05
N MET A 32 -9.73 -7.57 -19.83
CA MET A 32 -9.37 -8.93 -19.38
C MET A 32 -10.12 -10.00 -20.19
N ASP A 33 -11.42 -9.81 -20.41
CA ASP A 33 -12.26 -10.75 -21.17
C ASP A 33 -11.88 -10.81 -22.66
N ALA A 34 -11.40 -9.71 -23.24
CA ALA A 34 -10.92 -9.67 -24.63
C ALA A 34 -9.71 -10.58 -24.86
N LEU A 35 -8.85 -10.78 -23.84
CA LEU A 35 -7.68 -11.66 -23.90
C LEU A 35 -7.98 -13.11 -23.52
N ARG A 36 -9.22 -13.41 -23.09
CA ARG A 36 -9.60 -14.72 -22.57
C ARG A 36 -9.33 -15.88 -23.54
N GLY A 37 -9.53 -15.61 -24.83
CA GLY A 37 -9.36 -16.57 -25.92
C GLY A 37 -7.98 -16.54 -26.58
N ASP A 38 -7.06 -15.70 -26.12
CA ASP A 38 -5.68 -15.67 -26.59
C ASP A 38 -4.89 -16.82 -25.96
N GLU A 39 -4.22 -17.62 -26.78
CA GLU A 39 -3.56 -18.85 -26.35
C GLU A 39 -2.36 -18.56 -25.43
N ARG A 40 -1.58 -17.51 -25.72
CA ARG A 40 -0.41 -17.14 -24.91
C ARG A 40 -0.83 -16.59 -23.57
N TRP A 41 -1.87 -15.77 -23.54
CA TRP A 41 -2.47 -15.26 -22.32
C TRP A 41 -3.01 -16.39 -21.45
N ALA A 42 -3.79 -17.29 -22.04
CA ALA A 42 -4.33 -18.43 -21.34
C ALA A 42 -3.21 -19.31 -20.78
N ASP A 43 -2.21 -19.66 -21.58
CA ASP A 43 -1.06 -20.43 -21.14
C ASP A 43 -0.30 -19.76 -19.98
N ALA A 44 -0.08 -18.44 -20.02
CA ALA A 44 0.56 -17.71 -18.93
C ALA A 44 -0.24 -17.78 -17.62
N VAL A 45 -1.56 -17.58 -17.67
CA VAL A 45 -2.43 -17.68 -16.48
C VAL A 45 -2.39 -19.10 -15.89
N HIS A 46 -2.48 -20.14 -16.72
CA HIS A 46 -2.43 -21.53 -16.24
C HIS A 46 -1.08 -21.87 -15.61
N LYS A 47 0.03 -21.46 -16.23
CA LYS A 47 1.39 -21.65 -15.69
C LYS A 47 1.56 -20.97 -14.34
N LEU A 48 1.14 -19.72 -14.21
CA LEU A 48 1.20 -18.98 -12.94
C LEU A 48 0.28 -19.60 -11.88
N ALA A 49 -0.88 -20.11 -12.30
CA ALA A 49 -1.80 -20.83 -11.43
C ALA A 49 -1.33 -22.24 -11.05
N GLY A 50 -0.31 -22.79 -11.72
CA GLY A 50 0.12 -24.17 -11.55
C GLY A 50 -0.95 -25.19 -11.97
N GLN A 51 -1.81 -24.83 -12.94
CA GLN A 51 -2.75 -25.76 -13.58
C GLN A 51 -2.08 -26.33 -14.84
N ASP A 52 -1.55 -27.54 -14.72
CA ASP A 52 -0.78 -28.23 -15.76
C ASP A 52 -1.63 -29.14 -16.67
N TRP A 53 -2.94 -29.20 -16.42
CA TRP A 53 -3.89 -29.99 -17.19
C TRP A 53 -4.93 -29.11 -17.90
N TRP A 54 -5.45 -29.62 -19.03
CA TRP A 54 -6.53 -29.03 -19.80
C TRP A 54 -7.33 -30.12 -20.52
N VAL A 55 -8.58 -29.84 -20.91
CA VAL A 55 -9.42 -30.81 -21.63
C VAL A 55 -8.88 -30.99 -23.05
N GLU A 56 -8.67 -32.25 -23.46
CA GLU A 56 -8.14 -32.58 -24.79
C GLU A 56 -9.12 -32.15 -25.89
N GLY A 57 -8.60 -31.58 -26.97
CA GLY A 57 -9.40 -31.08 -28.10
C GLY A 57 -10.11 -29.74 -27.85
N GLU A 58 -10.18 -29.27 -26.60
CA GLU A 58 -10.81 -27.99 -26.26
C GLU A 58 -9.82 -26.82 -26.34
N LYS A 59 -10.31 -25.67 -26.85
CA LYS A 59 -9.49 -24.45 -26.89
C LYS A 59 -9.16 -23.99 -25.47
N ARG A 60 -7.87 -23.84 -25.17
CA ARG A 60 -7.42 -23.29 -23.87
C ARG A 60 -7.84 -21.83 -23.75
N THR A 61 -8.50 -21.49 -22.65
CA THR A 61 -9.02 -20.14 -22.37
C THR A 61 -8.88 -19.81 -20.90
N THR A 62 -8.88 -18.54 -20.50
CA THR A 62 -8.97 -18.17 -19.07
C THR A 62 -10.43 -18.11 -18.60
N PRO A 63 -10.69 -18.14 -17.29
CA PRO A 63 -11.99 -17.76 -16.75
C PRO A 63 -12.44 -16.39 -17.27
N CYS A 64 -13.73 -16.25 -17.61
CA CYS A 64 -14.32 -14.93 -17.84
C CYS A 64 -14.40 -14.15 -16.51
N SER A 65 -14.37 -12.83 -16.59
CA SER A 65 -14.37 -11.93 -15.45
C SER A 65 -15.62 -12.10 -14.57
N LEU A 66 -16.76 -12.46 -15.16
CA LEU A 66 -17.98 -12.77 -14.42
C LEU A 66 -17.83 -14.02 -13.55
N SER A 67 -17.23 -15.08 -14.10
CA SER A 67 -16.93 -16.29 -13.33
C SER A 67 -15.93 -16.03 -12.21
N VAL A 68 -14.94 -15.15 -12.42
CA VAL A 68 -14.03 -14.71 -11.35
C VAL A 68 -14.80 -13.95 -10.26
N CYS A 69 -15.66 -12.99 -10.60
CA CYS A 69 -16.50 -12.30 -9.61
C CYS A 69 -17.38 -13.27 -8.80
N ASN A 70 -17.97 -14.27 -9.47
CA ASN A 70 -18.77 -15.31 -8.84
C ASN A 70 -17.96 -16.27 -7.96
N TYR A 71 -16.67 -16.42 -8.24
CA TYR A 71 -15.75 -17.16 -7.41
C TYR A 71 -15.39 -16.34 -6.16
N LEU A 72 -15.01 -15.08 -6.33
CA LEU A 72 -14.63 -14.17 -5.26
C LEU A 72 -15.78 -13.87 -4.27
N SER A 73 -17.03 -14.03 -4.68
CA SER A 73 -18.19 -13.83 -3.79
C SER A 73 -18.32 -14.88 -2.68
N ARG A 74 -17.63 -16.01 -2.80
CA ARG A 74 -17.77 -17.19 -1.92
C ARG A 74 -16.90 -17.20 -0.67
N GLY A 75 -16.24 -16.10 -0.35
CA GLY A 75 -15.55 -15.93 0.94
C GLY A 75 -14.04 -16.16 0.92
N CYS A 76 -13.33 -15.67 -0.09
CA CYS A 76 -11.87 -15.72 -0.13
C CYS A 76 -11.18 -14.51 0.53
N THR A 77 -11.92 -13.60 1.16
CA THR A 77 -11.39 -12.32 1.67
C THR A 77 -10.24 -12.52 2.66
N ALA A 78 -10.46 -13.32 3.71
CA ALA A 78 -9.45 -13.59 4.72
C ALA A 78 -8.18 -14.23 4.13
N VAL A 79 -8.35 -15.13 3.16
CA VAL A 79 -7.22 -15.79 2.48
C VAL A 79 -6.42 -14.80 1.64
N LEU A 80 -7.08 -13.87 0.95
CA LEU A 80 -6.41 -12.83 0.17
C LEU A 80 -5.70 -11.80 1.07
N GLU A 81 -6.29 -11.47 2.21
CA GLU A 81 -5.67 -10.60 3.22
C GLU A 81 -4.42 -11.25 3.81
N GLN A 82 -4.51 -12.53 4.15
CA GLN A 82 -3.38 -13.30 4.65
C GLN A 82 -2.28 -13.41 3.58
N ALA A 83 -2.65 -13.67 2.32
CA ALA A 83 -1.69 -13.73 1.22
C ALA A 83 -0.91 -12.41 1.04
N LEU A 84 -1.55 -11.26 1.22
CA LEU A 84 -0.88 -9.95 1.16
C LEU A 84 0.16 -9.80 2.27
N VAL A 85 -0.19 -10.18 3.51
CA VAL A 85 0.72 -10.22 4.66
C VAL A 85 1.87 -11.20 4.42
N ASP A 86 1.59 -12.39 3.90
CA ASP A 86 2.56 -13.46 3.70
C ASP A 86 3.60 -13.08 2.65
N ILE A 87 3.20 -12.43 1.55
CA ILE A 87 4.13 -11.94 0.52
C ILE A 87 5.15 -10.99 1.14
N VAL A 88 4.69 -10.01 1.93
CA VAL A 88 5.60 -9.05 2.59
C VAL A 88 6.46 -9.74 3.65
N THR A 89 5.87 -10.63 4.45
CA THR A 89 6.58 -11.40 5.48
C THR A 89 7.67 -12.26 4.86
N TYR A 90 7.40 -12.90 3.72
CA TYR A 90 8.35 -13.70 2.98
C TYR A 90 9.52 -12.84 2.48
N MET A 91 9.25 -11.67 1.89
CA MET A 91 10.29 -10.72 1.47
C MET A 91 11.14 -10.22 2.67
N MET A 92 10.52 -9.99 3.83
CA MET A 92 11.23 -9.65 5.07
C MET A 92 12.15 -10.79 5.53
N ARG A 93 11.69 -12.06 5.49
CA ARG A 93 12.51 -13.24 5.84
C ARG A 93 13.70 -13.42 4.90
N LEU A 94 13.52 -13.08 3.63
CA LEU A 94 14.60 -13.02 2.64
C LEU A 94 15.53 -11.82 2.80
N LYS A 95 15.34 -10.99 3.85
CA LYS A 95 16.14 -9.80 4.17
C LYS A 95 16.15 -8.73 3.06
N MET A 96 15.14 -8.74 2.19
CA MET A 96 15.05 -7.80 1.06
C MET A 96 14.89 -6.34 1.50
N PHE A 97 14.42 -6.13 2.73
CA PHE A 97 14.16 -4.82 3.31
C PHE A 97 15.12 -4.42 4.44
N ASP A 98 16.22 -5.15 4.68
CA ASP A 98 17.10 -4.84 5.81
C ASP A 98 17.76 -3.46 5.70
N ASN A 99 18.04 -3.00 4.48
CA ASN A 99 18.52 -1.64 4.21
C ASN A 99 17.40 -0.58 4.18
N ALA A 100 16.14 -0.98 4.39
CA ALA A 100 14.98 -0.09 4.43
C ALA A 100 14.51 0.24 5.86
N ARG A 101 15.40 0.13 6.85
CA ARG A 101 15.05 0.35 8.26
C ARG A 101 15.43 1.74 8.73
N LEU A 102 14.53 2.40 9.46
CA LEU A 102 14.81 3.59 10.25
C LEU A 102 15.19 3.14 11.67
N ARG A 103 16.46 3.29 12.07
CA ARG A 103 16.94 2.88 13.41
C ARG A 103 16.55 1.43 13.78
N GLY A 104 16.61 0.52 12.81
CA GLY A 104 16.20 -0.89 12.97
C GLY A 104 14.71 -1.17 12.77
N LEU A 105 13.87 -0.13 12.65
CA LEU A 105 12.42 -0.21 12.52
C LEU A 105 11.98 -0.19 11.06
N PHE A 106 10.93 -0.94 10.75
CA PHE A 106 10.25 -0.84 9.46
C PHE A 106 9.26 0.32 9.47
N ALA A 107 9.36 1.20 8.48
CA ALA A 107 8.42 2.30 8.32
C ALA A 107 7.16 1.83 7.58
N ILE A 108 6.00 1.99 8.21
CA ILE A 108 4.70 1.62 7.65
C ILE A 108 3.88 2.89 7.51
N ALA A 109 3.67 3.34 6.27
CA ALA A 109 2.80 4.46 5.97
C ALA A 109 1.34 4.00 5.97
N VAL A 110 0.47 4.80 6.59
CA VAL A 110 -0.98 4.57 6.63
C VAL A 110 -1.70 5.75 6.03
N ASP A 111 -2.54 5.49 5.03
CA ASP A 111 -3.28 6.54 4.33
C ASP A 111 -4.55 6.01 3.67
N GLY A 112 -5.55 6.87 3.55
CA GLY A 112 -6.83 6.58 2.92
C GLY A 112 -6.81 6.88 1.43
N THR A 113 -7.50 6.06 0.64
CA THR A 113 -7.73 6.37 -0.78
C THR A 113 -9.15 6.07 -1.19
N LYS A 114 -9.65 6.87 -2.15
CA LYS A 114 -10.85 6.54 -2.89
C LYS A 114 -10.58 5.26 -3.68
N GLN A 115 -11.31 4.21 -3.33
CA GLN A 115 -11.31 2.96 -4.08
C GLN A 115 -12.15 3.16 -5.33
N GLU A 116 -13.48 3.28 -5.25
CA GLU A 116 -14.35 3.34 -6.44
C GLU A 116 -15.65 4.09 -6.15
N ARG A 117 -16.38 4.46 -7.20
CA ARG A 117 -17.77 4.94 -7.05
C ARG A 117 -18.73 3.74 -6.97
N ILE A 118 -19.63 3.77 -5.98
CA ILE A 118 -20.74 2.83 -5.83
C ILE A 118 -21.77 3.14 -6.93
N ARG A 119 -22.05 2.18 -7.82
CA ARG A 119 -23.12 2.34 -8.81
C ARG A 119 -24.48 2.25 -8.13
N CYS A 120 -25.45 2.98 -8.66
CA CYS A 120 -26.82 3.01 -8.16
C CYS A 120 -26.92 3.46 -6.69
N CYS A 121 -25.90 4.17 -6.18
CA CYS A 121 -25.95 4.82 -4.88
C CYS A 121 -26.84 6.07 -4.96
N ARG A 122 -27.75 6.23 -3.98
CA ARG A 122 -28.64 7.41 -3.91
C ARG A 122 -27.88 8.68 -3.58
N TRP A 123 -26.75 8.54 -2.87
CA TRP A 123 -25.94 9.66 -2.44
C TRP A 123 -25.10 10.24 -3.60
N LEU A 124 -24.83 11.55 -3.53
CA LEU A 124 -24.04 12.28 -4.52
C LEU A 124 -22.64 12.62 -3.98
N GLY A 125 -21.73 12.93 -4.91
CA GLY A 125 -20.36 13.36 -4.59
C GLY A 125 -19.58 12.31 -3.81
N ASN A 126 -18.82 12.74 -2.80
CA ASN A 126 -17.93 11.86 -2.02
C ASN A 126 -18.67 10.76 -1.25
N ARG A 127 -19.96 10.97 -0.93
CA ARG A 127 -20.79 9.97 -0.23
C ARG A 127 -21.11 8.76 -1.12
N ALA A 128 -20.98 8.90 -2.43
CA ALA A 128 -21.16 7.81 -3.39
C ALA A 128 -19.92 6.93 -3.56
N ASN A 129 -18.83 7.20 -2.82
CA ASN A 129 -17.56 6.51 -3.01
C ASN A 129 -17.30 5.49 -1.89
N ARG A 130 -16.63 4.39 -2.25
CA ARG A 130 -15.95 3.50 -1.32
C ARG A 130 -14.54 4.00 -1.09
N TYR A 131 -14.13 3.99 0.17
CA TYR A 131 -12.78 4.33 0.58
C TYR A 131 -12.15 3.14 1.29
N VAL A 132 -10.84 3.04 1.21
CA VAL A 132 -10.05 2.01 1.87
C VAL A 132 -8.85 2.68 2.53
N LEU A 133 -8.54 2.23 3.74
CA LEU A 133 -7.31 2.61 4.44
C LEU A 133 -6.28 1.51 4.20
N GLU A 134 -5.10 1.89 3.72
CA GLU A 134 -3.99 0.98 3.45
C GLU A 134 -2.86 1.21 4.42
N ALA A 135 -2.18 0.13 4.79
CA ALA A 135 -0.87 0.14 5.40
C ALA A 135 0.17 -0.39 4.40
N LYS A 136 1.15 0.45 4.05
CA LYS A 136 2.23 0.09 3.12
C LYS A 136 3.60 0.21 3.79
N LEU A 137 4.45 -0.81 3.62
CA LEU A 137 5.86 -0.75 3.95
C LEU A 137 6.56 0.19 2.97
N VAL A 138 7.04 1.33 3.45
CA VAL A 138 7.77 2.28 2.61
C VAL A 138 9.27 2.08 2.71
N THR A 139 9.98 2.27 1.59
CA THR A 139 11.42 2.06 1.49
C THR A 139 12.16 3.35 1.14
N PRO A 140 13.47 3.46 1.48
CA PRO A 140 14.27 4.64 1.16
C PRO A 140 14.37 4.98 -0.33
N TRP A 141 14.21 3.98 -1.19
CA TRP A 141 14.29 4.05 -2.65
C TRP A 141 12.92 4.23 -3.35
N GLY A 142 11.86 4.52 -2.59
CA GLY A 142 10.57 4.96 -3.14
C GLY A 142 9.57 3.86 -3.46
N SER A 143 9.82 2.60 -3.10
CA SER A 143 8.80 1.54 -3.14
C SER A 143 7.90 1.59 -1.89
N ALA A 144 6.62 1.22 -2.06
CA ALA A 144 5.59 1.16 -1.02
C ALA A 144 4.78 -0.16 -1.15
N TYR A 145 5.17 -1.19 -0.41
CA TYR A 145 4.55 -2.52 -0.49
C TYR A 145 3.32 -2.62 0.40
N SER A 146 2.15 -2.91 -0.17
CA SER A 146 0.92 -3.12 0.58
C SER A 146 1.01 -4.32 1.51
N ILE A 147 0.64 -4.11 2.76
CA ILE A 147 0.67 -5.14 3.81
C ILE A 147 -0.74 -5.53 4.19
N MET A 148 -1.61 -4.53 4.36
CA MET A 148 -2.93 -4.72 4.94
C MET A 148 -3.85 -3.58 4.53
N SER A 149 -5.14 -3.88 4.40
CA SER A 149 -6.15 -2.91 4.07
C SER A 149 -7.41 -3.11 4.88
N VAL A 150 -8.04 -2.01 5.26
CA VAL A 150 -9.35 -2.04 5.93
C VAL A 150 -10.32 -1.12 5.18
N PRO A 151 -11.53 -1.61 4.84
CA PRO A 151 -12.52 -0.76 4.22
C PRO A 151 -12.94 0.33 5.22
N ILE A 152 -13.08 1.56 4.72
CA ILE A 152 -13.77 2.63 5.42
C ILE A 152 -15.26 2.46 5.15
N LYS A 153 -16.07 2.34 6.20
CA LYS A 153 -17.52 2.13 6.02
C LYS A 153 -18.13 3.33 5.30
N SER A 154 -18.75 3.05 4.15
CA SER A 154 -19.54 4.04 3.41
C SER A 154 -20.81 4.40 4.18
N TRP A 155 -21.43 5.52 3.80
CA TRP A 155 -22.78 5.88 4.28
C TRP A 155 -23.76 4.74 4.00
N HIS A 156 -24.54 4.36 5.00
CA HIS A 156 -25.60 3.38 4.84
C HIS A 156 -26.80 4.01 4.12
N ASP A 157 -27.39 3.29 3.15
CA ASP A 157 -28.54 3.80 2.40
C ASP A 157 -29.84 3.85 3.25
N GLY A 158 -29.85 3.21 4.42
CA GLY A 158 -31.02 3.11 5.31
C GLY A 158 -30.92 3.91 6.61
N ASP A 159 -29.81 4.62 6.86
CA ASP A 159 -29.62 5.42 8.08
C ASP A 159 -28.97 6.76 7.71
N GLU A 160 -29.76 7.84 7.75
CA GLU A 160 -29.34 9.19 7.35
C GLU A 160 -28.49 9.88 8.42
N ASP A 161 -28.53 9.36 9.66
CA ASP A 161 -27.81 9.90 10.81
C ASP A 161 -26.44 9.22 11.00
N GLU A 162 -26.18 8.08 10.35
CA GLU A 162 -24.92 7.35 10.44
C GLU A 162 -23.80 8.04 9.65
N LYS A 163 -22.95 8.81 10.36
CA LYS A 163 -21.76 9.43 9.79
C LYS A 163 -20.81 8.40 9.17
N GLN A 164 -20.34 8.70 7.96
CA GLN A 164 -19.27 7.94 7.32
C GLN A 164 -18.05 7.81 8.24
N ASP A 165 -17.57 6.58 8.29
CA ASP A 165 -16.40 6.16 9.03
C ASP A 165 -15.15 6.94 8.58
N SER A 166 -14.25 7.21 9.50
CA SER A 166 -13.07 8.04 9.26
C SER A 166 -11.81 7.19 9.19
N GLU A 167 -10.75 7.73 8.59
CA GLU A 167 -9.43 7.09 8.61
C GLU A 167 -8.93 6.80 10.02
N TYR A 168 -9.27 7.68 10.98
CA TYR A 168 -9.00 7.47 12.40
C TYR A 168 -9.62 6.15 12.90
N HIS A 169 -10.91 5.92 12.64
CA HIS A 169 -11.59 4.69 13.04
C HIS A 169 -11.16 3.48 12.20
N GLY A 170 -10.80 3.69 10.94
CA GLY A 170 -10.12 2.70 10.10
C GLY A 170 -8.82 2.23 10.76
N PHE A 171 -7.98 3.15 11.20
CA PHE A 171 -6.71 2.82 11.83
C PHE A 171 -6.88 2.09 13.16
N LEU A 172 -7.89 2.45 13.95
CA LEU A 172 -8.24 1.69 15.16
C LEU A 172 -8.59 0.22 14.88
N ARG A 173 -9.11 -0.10 13.68
CA ARG A 173 -9.33 -1.49 13.24
C ARG A 173 -8.08 -2.12 12.64
N LEU A 174 -7.29 -1.36 11.88
CA LEU A 174 -6.07 -1.82 11.23
C LEU A 174 -4.97 -2.16 12.24
N ALA A 175 -4.76 -1.31 13.25
CA ALA A 175 -3.69 -1.44 14.23
C ALA A 175 -3.67 -2.80 14.97
N PRO A 176 -4.78 -3.31 15.56
CA PRO A 176 -4.76 -4.64 16.19
C PRO A 176 -4.47 -5.77 15.18
N MET A 177 -4.96 -5.67 13.94
CA MET A 177 -4.66 -6.64 12.89
C MET A 177 -3.16 -6.62 12.53
N LEU A 178 -2.58 -5.43 12.37
CA LEU A 178 -1.15 -5.25 12.09
C LEU A 178 -0.28 -5.79 13.24
N LYS A 179 -0.66 -5.53 14.50
CA LYS A 179 0.04 -6.08 15.66
C LYS A 179 -0.05 -7.61 15.74
N ALA A 180 -1.20 -8.18 15.38
CA ALA A 180 -1.38 -9.63 15.34
C ALA A 180 -0.51 -10.28 14.25
N ALA A 181 -0.44 -9.67 13.06
CA ALA A 181 0.40 -10.15 11.96
C ALA A 181 1.91 -10.02 12.26
N PHE A 182 2.31 -8.96 12.97
CA PHE A 182 3.72 -8.62 13.22
C PHE A 182 4.00 -8.35 14.71
N PRO A 183 3.84 -9.34 15.60
CA PRO A 183 3.84 -9.10 17.06
C PRO A 183 5.17 -8.59 17.60
N ARG A 184 6.29 -9.00 16.99
CA ARG A 184 7.67 -8.69 17.41
C ARG A 184 8.41 -7.76 16.45
N LEU A 185 7.75 -7.30 15.39
CA LEU A 185 8.40 -6.44 14.40
C LEU A 185 8.55 -5.04 14.97
N GLY A 186 9.77 -4.48 14.92
CA GLY A 186 9.99 -3.07 15.20
C GLY A 186 9.36 -2.24 14.08
N ILE A 187 8.35 -1.44 14.40
CA ILE A 187 7.56 -0.67 13.45
C ILE A 187 7.62 0.80 13.83
N CYS A 188 7.74 1.66 12.82
CA CYS A 188 7.49 3.09 12.89
C CYS A 188 6.29 3.43 11.99
N ILE A 189 5.19 3.91 12.56
CA ILE A 189 4.01 4.31 11.78
C ILE A 189 4.24 5.70 11.19
N LEU A 190 4.02 5.85 9.88
CA LEU A 190 4.00 7.14 9.21
C LEU A 190 2.55 7.53 8.91
N GLY A 191 2.13 8.71 9.35
CA GLY A 191 0.74 9.16 9.26
C GLY A 191 0.62 10.64 8.96
N ASP A 192 -0.59 11.04 8.55
CA ASP A 192 -0.91 12.44 8.26
C ASP A 192 -1.19 13.25 9.54
N GLY A 193 -1.67 14.49 9.38
CA GLY A 193 -2.00 15.38 10.49
C GLY A 193 -3.15 14.91 11.38
N LEU A 194 -3.99 14.00 10.90
CA LEU A 194 -5.09 13.44 11.68
C LEU A 194 -4.59 12.45 12.74
N TYR A 195 -3.39 11.88 12.55
CA TYR A 195 -2.78 10.93 13.48
C TYR A 195 -2.05 11.60 14.65
N ALA A 196 -1.65 12.87 14.50
CA ALA A 196 -1.00 13.66 15.53
C ALA A 196 -1.98 14.06 16.66
N CYS A 197 -2.46 13.08 17.41
CA CYS A 197 -3.32 13.25 18.57
C CYS A 197 -3.06 12.17 19.62
N ALA A 198 -3.22 12.53 20.89
CA ALA A 198 -2.87 11.69 22.03
C ALA A 198 -3.44 10.26 21.98
N PRO A 199 -4.71 10.00 21.58
CA PRO A 199 -5.22 8.64 21.50
C PRO A 199 -4.47 7.72 20.54
N LEU A 200 -4.04 8.22 19.37
CA LEU A 200 -3.33 7.40 18.38
C LEU A 200 -1.83 7.29 18.71
N MET A 201 -1.24 8.33 19.28
CA MET A 201 0.14 8.29 19.78
C MET A 201 0.28 7.24 20.89
N ARG A 202 -0.61 7.26 21.90
CA ARG A 202 -0.65 6.23 22.95
C ARG A 202 -0.97 4.83 22.41
N LEU A 203 -1.76 4.72 21.35
CA LEU A 203 -2.01 3.42 20.72
C LEU A 203 -0.72 2.85 20.12
N CYS A 204 0.11 3.68 19.50
CA CYS A 204 1.42 3.27 19.00
C CYS A 204 2.32 2.82 20.15
N GLU A 205 2.40 3.60 21.23
CA GLU A 205 3.17 3.23 22.44
C GLU A 205 2.68 1.91 23.06
N LYS A 206 1.37 1.72 23.18
CA LYS A 206 0.76 0.47 23.67
C LYS A 206 1.20 -0.74 22.86
N TYR A 207 1.42 -0.58 21.55
CA TYR A 207 1.90 -1.64 20.67
C TYR A 207 3.43 -1.70 20.54
N ASN A 208 4.15 -0.85 21.28
CA ASN A 208 5.60 -0.67 21.21
C ASN A 208 6.05 -0.32 19.78
N TRP A 209 5.31 0.60 19.17
CA TRP A 209 5.61 1.17 17.87
C TRP A 209 6.04 2.61 18.05
N GLU A 210 7.03 3.01 17.25
CA GLU A 210 7.37 4.40 17.06
C GLU A 210 6.40 5.04 16.06
N TYR A 211 6.37 6.37 16.00
CA TYR A 211 5.60 7.07 14.99
C TYR A 211 6.31 8.32 14.49
N ILE A 212 5.98 8.70 13.25
CA ILE A 212 6.27 10.00 12.66
C ILE A 212 4.98 10.47 11.97
N PHE A 213 4.31 11.46 12.56
CA PHE A 213 3.07 12.02 12.03
C PHE A 213 3.31 13.43 11.52
N THR A 214 2.68 13.78 10.40
CA THR A 214 2.68 15.18 9.94
C THR A 214 2.09 16.05 11.05
N PHE A 215 2.75 17.14 11.41
CA PHE A 215 2.33 18.02 12.49
C PHE A 215 1.89 19.38 11.94
N LYS A 216 0.63 19.72 12.18
CA LYS A 216 0.03 20.98 11.70
C LYS A 216 -0.74 21.62 12.85
N LYS A 217 -0.78 22.95 12.86
CA LYS A 217 -1.51 23.75 13.87
C LYS A 217 -2.97 23.33 14.09
N GLY A 218 -3.64 22.85 13.05
CA GLY A 218 -5.10 22.65 13.04
C GLY A 218 -5.66 21.79 14.17
N ARG A 219 -5.14 20.57 14.38
CA ARG A 219 -5.75 19.60 15.32
C ARG A 219 -5.34 19.82 16.78
N THR A 220 -4.13 20.30 17.01
CA THR A 220 -3.52 20.45 18.34
C THR A 220 -2.82 21.82 18.43
N PRO A 221 -3.58 22.93 18.44
CA PRO A 221 -3.01 24.27 18.32
C PRO A 221 -2.11 24.66 19.50
N ASN A 222 -2.44 24.24 20.73
CA ASN A 222 -1.64 24.54 21.92
C ASN A 222 -0.28 23.83 21.87
N ALA A 223 -0.27 22.53 21.60
CA ALA A 223 0.97 21.76 21.42
C ALA A 223 1.81 22.28 20.25
N TYR A 224 1.15 22.79 19.20
CA TYR A 224 1.85 23.42 18.08
C TYR A 224 2.56 24.72 18.51
N ALA A 225 1.88 25.57 19.29
CA ALA A 225 2.46 26.79 19.84
C ALA A 225 3.62 26.49 20.80
N ASP A 226 3.44 25.52 21.69
CA ASP A 226 4.47 25.04 22.62
C ASP A 226 5.72 24.54 21.86
N ALA A 227 5.53 23.76 20.79
CA ALA A 227 6.64 23.34 19.94
C ALA A 227 7.39 24.51 19.29
N GLN A 228 6.68 25.58 18.85
CA GLN A 228 7.36 26.77 18.30
C GLN A 228 8.16 27.50 19.39
N GLU A 229 7.56 27.68 20.56
CA GLU A 229 8.20 28.37 21.68
C GLU A 229 9.44 27.61 22.18
N LEU A 230 9.39 26.28 22.26
CA LEU A 230 10.55 25.46 22.60
C LEU A 230 11.68 25.62 21.57
N MET A 231 11.37 25.60 20.26
CA MET A 231 12.38 25.84 19.22
C MET A 231 12.99 27.26 19.29
N GLU A 232 12.19 28.27 19.67
CA GLU A 232 12.66 29.65 19.83
C GLU A 232 13.55 29.83 21.07
N ARG A 233 13.21 29.16 22.18
CA ARG A 233 14.02 29.20 23.42
C ARG A 233 15.32 28.41 23.31
N HIS A 234 15.37 27.41 22.42
CA HIS A 234 16.53 26.54 22.21
C HIS A 234 17.05 26.61 20.76
N PRO A 235 17.58 27.76 20.30
CA PRO A 235 18.03 27.91 18.92
C PRO A 235 19.21 27.00 18.53
N SER A 236 19.94 26.47 19.51
CA SER A 236 20.98 25.45 19.31
C SER A 236 20.42 24.11 18.83
N ASP A 237 19.13 23.87 19.02
CA ASP A 237 18.42 22.66 18.57
C ASP A 237 18.00 22.81 17.10
N SER A 238 18.97 23.19 16.28
CA SER A 238 18.83 23.41 14.85
C SER A 238 20.13 23.12 14.09
N GLY A 239 20.03 22.98 12.78
CA GLY A 239 21.19 22.86 11.90
C GLY A 239 20.85 23.09 10.43
N THR A 240 21.88 23.45 9.65
CA THR A 240 21.74 23.75 8.22
C THR A 240 21.61 22.48 7.40
N LEU A 241 20.61 22.46 6.52
CA LEU A 241 20.40 21.38 5.57
C LEU A 241 21.33 21.53 4.37
N VAL A 242 22.16 20.51 4.14
CA VAL A 242 23.06 20.46 2.98
C VAL A 242 22.73 19.24 2.14
N ARG A 243 22.56 19.46 0.84
CA ARG A 243 22.35 18.41 -0.17
C ARG A 243 23.40 18.52 -1.27
N HIS A 244 23.47 17.51 -2.13
CA HIS A 244 24.34 17.52 -3.30
C HIS A 244 23.51 17.81 -4.54
N ASP A 245 23.97 18.76 -5.37
CA ASP A 245 23.36 19.03 -6.67
C ASP A 245 23.66 17.89 -7.67
N ALA A 246 23.10 17.99 -8.89
CA ALA A 246 23.33 17.01 -9.95
C ALA A 246 24.80 16.85 -10.36
N ARG A 247 25.67 17.80 -9.99
CA ARG A 247 27.13 17.78 -10.24
C ARG A 247 27.92 17.32 -9.01
N GLY A 248 27.24 16.92 -7.93
CA GLY A 248 27.85 16.48 -6.68
C GLY A 248 28.34 17.61 -5.79
N LYS A 249 28.07 18.88 -6.11
CA LYS A 249 28.46 20.02 -5.27
C LYS A 249 27.54 20.12 -4.06
N ARG A 250 28.12 20.38 -2.89
CA ARG A 250 27.36 20.69 -1.67
C ARG A 250 26.64 22.03 -1.82
N VAL A 251 25.34 22.04 -1.59
CA VAL A 251 24.47 23.21 -1.62
C VAL A 251 23.70 23.25 -0.31
N GLU A 252 23.83 24.38 0.40
CA GLU A 252 22.94 24.69 1.52
C GLU A 252 21.55 24.99 0.95
N CYS A 253 20.57 24.23 1.39
CA CYS A 253 19.23 24.26 0.80
C CYS A 253 18.15 24.36 1.86
N GLY A 254 18.48 24.72 3.11
CA GLY A 254 17.47 24.87 4.15
C GLY A 254 17.99 24.67 5.56
N ALA A 255 17.08 24.33 6.46
CA ALA A 255 17.35 24.11 7.88
C ALA A 255 16.46 23.01 8.46
N VAL A 256 16.95 22.38 9.52
CA VAL A 256 16.19 21.49 10.38
C VAL A 256 16.26 22.04 11.80
N SER A 257 15.13 22.09 12.49
CA SER A 257 15.05 22.45 13.90
C SER A 257 14.16 21.46 14.63
N TRP A 258 14.34 21.30 15.94
CA TRP A 258 13.54 20.36 16.71
C TRP A 258 13.17 20.91 18.09
N ALA A 259 12.08 20.41 18.63
CA ALA A 259 11.68 20.57 20.01
C ALA A 259 11.54 19.19 20.64
N THR A 260 12.01 19.04 21.87
CA THR A 260 11.83 17.83 22.66
C THR A 260 10.87 18.11 23.81
N GLY A 261 10.08 17.11 24.20
CA GLY A 261 9.21 17.25 25.37
C GLY A 261 7.92 18.06 25.14
N VAL A 262 7.41 18.12 23.91
CA VAL A 262 6.14 18.80 23.60
C VAL A 262 4.97 18.01 24.19
N GLU A 263 4.03 18.71 24.82
CA GLU A 263 2.88 18.09 25.48
C GLU A 263 1.57 18.30 24.71
N ILE A 264 0.78 17.24 24.56
CA ILE A 264 -0.66 17.34 24.23
C ILE A 264 -1.44 16.94 25.46
N THR A 265 -2.28 17.85 25.96
CA THR A 265 -3.20 17.63 27.08
C THR A 265 -4.67 17.78 26.63
N ARG A 266 -5.53 16.89 27.13
CA ARG A 266 -6.99 16.95 26.97
C ARG A 266 -7.71 16.64 28.29
N GLY A 267 -7.78 17.63 29.18
CA GLY A 267 -8.30 17.42 30.54
C GLY A 267 -7.18 17.03 31.50
N THR A 268 -7.52 16.47 32.66
CA THR A 268 -6.58 16.24 33.77
C THR A 268 -5.70 15.00 33.60
N ASP A 269 -6.19 13.96 32.91
CA ASP A 269 -5.53 12.63 32.88
C ASP A 269 -5.17 12.15 31.46
N ASP A 270 -5.48 12.94 30.43
CA ASP A 270 -5.20 12.61 29.03
C ASP A 270 -4.05 13.50 28.54
N TRP A 271 -2.81 13.08 28.83
CA TRP A 271 -1.60 13.75 28.36
C TRP A 271 -0.71 12.80 27.52
N HIS A 272 0.14 13.39 26.67
CA HIS A 272 1.11 12.67 25.85
C HIS A 272 2.32 13.58 25.60
N VAL A 273 3.53 13.07 25.79
CA VAL A 273 4.78 13.78 25.47
C VAL A 273 5.39 13.23 24.20
N PHE A 274 5.86 14.11 23.32
CA PHE A 274 6.47 13.75 22.05
C PHE A 274 7.47 14.81 21.60
N ASN A 275 8.24 14.50 20.55
CA ASN A 275 9.19 15.42 19.95
C ASN A 275 8.63 15.96 18.64
N VAL A 276 9.09 17.14 18.22
CA VAL A 276 8.71 17.75 16.95
C VAL A 276 9.97 18.08 16.16
N VAL A 277 9.99 17.69 14.89
CA VAL A 277 11.03 18.08 13.93
C VAL A 277 10.42 18.98 12.86
N ARG A 278 10.98 20.15 12.65
CA ARG A 278 10.67 21.07 11.56
C ARG A 278 11.76 21.00 10.50
N VAL A 279 11.34 20.84 9.25
CA VAL A 279 12.19 20.84 8.05
C VAL A 279 11.77 21.99 7.17
N GLU A 280 12.72 22.84 6.84
CA GLU A 280 12.57 23.94 5.89
C GLU A 280 13.58 23.71 4.76
N GLU A 281 13.12 23.60 3.52
CA GLU A 281 13.98 23.30 2.37
C GLU A 281 13.59 24.21 1.19
N ASP A 282 14.54 24.96 0.67
CA ASP A 282 14.39 25.69 -0.58
C ASP A 282 14.60 24.69 -1.73
N ASP A 283 13.51 24.37 -2.42
CA ASP A 283 13.48 23.37 -3.49
C ASP A 283 13.99 23.91 -4.83
N GLY A 284 14.41 25.17 -4.89
CA GLY A 284 14.89 25.83 -6.10
C GLY A 284 13.80 26.09 -7.16
N ASN A 285 12.55 25.69 -6.89
CA ASN A 285 11.39 25.91 -7.76
C ASN A 285 10.56 27.15 -7.34
N GLY A 286 11.05 27.94 -6.38
CA GLY A 286 10.45 29.20 -5.96
C GLY A 286 9.33 29.06 -4.93
N SER A 287 9.17 27.90 -4.29
CA SER A 287 8.25 27.71 -3.17
C SER A 287 8.94 26.88 -2.08
N PRO A 288 9.56 27.52 -1.07
CA PRO A 288 10.26 26.81 -0.01
C PRO A 288 9.29 25.86 0.70
N TYR A 289 9.70 24.61 0.83
CA TYR A 289 9.00 23.61 1.62
C TYR A 289 9.19 23.93 3.10
N SER A 290 8.10 23.92 3.88
CA SER A 290 8.14 23.96 5.33
C SER A 290 7.17 22.91 5.88
N GLY A 291 7.70 21.91 6.56
CA GLY A 291 6.94 20.80 7.13
C GLY A 291 7.38 20.49 8.55
N GLN A 292 6.43 20.08 9.40
CA GLN A 292 6.73 19.63 10.76
C GLN A 292 6.24 18.19 10.97
N PHE A 293 6.93 17.46 11.83
CA PHE A 293 6.64 16.06 12.14
C PHE A 293 6.67 15.81 13.64
N ALA A 294 5.58 15.29 14.18
CA ALA A 294 5.47 14.82 15.55
C ALA A 294 5.97 13.37 15.62
N THR A 295 6.83 13.06 16.58
CA THR A 295 7.52 11.78 16.65
C THR A 295 7.74 11.31 18.09
N SER A 296 7.65 10.00 18.32
CA SER A 296 8.08 9.38 19.59
C SER A 296 9.60 9.14 19.63
N LEU A 297 10.27 9.15 18.47
CA LEU A 297 11.70 8.91 18.37
C LEU A 297 12.49 10.01 19.10
N GLU A 298 13.54 9.60 19.80
CA GLU A 298 14.51 10.49 20.43
C GLU A 298 15.19 11.39 19.38
N VAL A 299 15.37 12.67 19.71
CA VAL A 299 16.03 13.68 18.86
C VAL A 299 17.12 14.36 19.67
N ARG A 300 18.36 13.89 19.54
CA ARG A 300 19.52 14.42 20.28
C ARG A 300 20.34 15.41 19.48
N ASP A 301 20.34 15.25 18.16
CA ASP A 301 21.19 16.01 17.27
C ASP A 301 20.55 16.22 15.89
N PHE A 302 21.23 17.02 15.08
CA PHE A 302 20.82 17.33 13.72
C PHE A 302 20.66 16.09 12.83
N LYS A 303 21.54 15.09 12.95
CA LYS A 303 21.51 13.90 12.09
C LYS A 303 20.25 13.07 12.37
N GLU A 304 19.88 12.98 13.63
CA GLU A 304 18.66 12.34 14.09
C GLU A 304 17.41 13.08 13.62
N ALA A 305 17.39 14.41 13.74
CA ALA A 305 16.31 15.25 13.27
C ALA A 305 16.14 15.18 11.74
N ASP A 306 17.22 15.31 10.96
CA ASP A 306 17.18 15.22 9.49
C ASP A 306 16.65 13.84 9.06
N ALA A 307 17.11 12.75 9.69
CA ALA A 307 16.59 11.41 9.40
C ALA A 307 15.06 11.32 9.64
N ILE A 308 14.56 11.84 10.75
CA ILE A 308 13.11 11.86 11.04
C ILE A 308 12.36 12.68 9.98
N GLY A 309 12.85 13.87 9.64
CA GLY A 309 12.27 14.71 8.59
C GLY A 309 12.24 14.01 7.23
N MET A 310 13.33 13.35 6.85
CA MET A 310 13.43 12.57 5.62
C MET A 310 12.44 11.39 5.60
N TRP A 311 12.23 10.70 6.72
CA TRP A 311 11.27 9.59 6.80
C TRP A 311 9.82 10.06 6.90
N GLY A 312 9.55 11.16 7.60
CA GLY A 312 8.23 11.81 7.61
C GLY A 312 7.77 12.18 6.21
N ARG A 313 8.68 12.72 5.38
CA ARG A 313 8.42 12.99 3.95
C ARG A 313 8.15 11.74 3.12
N ARG A 314 8.74 10.60 3.47
CA ARG A 314 8.51 9.33 2.76
C ARG A 314 7.09 8.80 2.88
N ARG A 315 6.27 9.36 3.78
CA ARG A 315 4.82 9.12 3.75
C ARG A 315 4.25 9.37 2.35
N TRP A 316 4.71 10.39 1.61
CA TRP A 316 4.29 10.66 0.23
C TRP A 316 4.47 9.48 -0.74
N GLY A 317 5.31 8.50 -0.40
CA GLY A 317 5.42 7.25 -1.16
C GLY A 317 4.10 6.48 -1.27
N ILE A 318 3.21 6.55 -0.26
CA ILE A 318 1.88 5.93 -0.33
C ILE A 318 0.96 6.65 -1.32
N GLU A 319 0.99 7.99 -1.35
CA GLU A 319 0.24 8.80 -2.32
C GLU A 319 0.72 8.54 -3.75
N SER A 320 2.05 8.43 -3.91
CA SER A 320 2.67 8.06 -5.19
C SER A 320 2.24 6.66 -5.63
N SER A 321 2.21 5.69 -4.71
CA SER A 321 1.68 4.33 -4.96
C SER A 321 0.22 4.38 -5.43
N PHE A 322 -0.63 5.16 -4.75
CA PHE A 322 -2.02 5.31 -5.15
C PHE A 322 -2.16 5.97 -6.51
N HIS A 323 -1.34 6.97 -6.82
CA HIS A 323 -1.35 7.60 -8.14
C HIS A 323 -1.08 6.57 -9.25
N VAL A 324 -0.08 5.70 -9.07
CA VAL A 324 0.21 4.59 -10.00
C VAL A 324 -0.98 3.64 -10.10
N GLU A 325 -1.59 3.25 -8.98
CA GLU A 325 -2.76 2.36 -8.95
C GLU A 325 -3.99 2.97 -9.65
N LYS A 326 -4.13 4.29 -9.65
CA LYS A 326 -5.23 5.00 -10.32
C LYS A 326 -4.97 5.21 -11.80
N ASN A 327 -3.77 5.69 -12.14
CA ASN A 327 -3.51 6.31 -13.44
C ASN A 327 -2.65 5.45 -14.37
N ASP A 328 -1.91 4.45 -13.87
CA ASP A 328 -1.02 3.62 -14.70
C ASP A 328 -1.66 2.29 -15.11
N GLY A 329 -2.97 2.29 -15.39
CA GLY A 329 -3.69 1.15 -15.97
C GLY A 329 -4.05 0.00 -15.02
N TYR A 330 -3.78 0.11 -13.71
CA TYR A 330 -4.38 -0.81 -12.72
C TYR A 330 -5.90 -0.58 -12.60
N GLY A 331 -6.33 0.68 -12.67
CA GLY A 331 -7.73 1.07 -12.65
C GLY A 331 -8.34 1.03 -11.26
N LEU A 332 -7.62 1.48 -10.22
CA LEU A 332 -8.14 1.52 -8.84
C LEU A 332 -9.53 2.15 -8.76
N GLU A 333 -9.77 3.26 -9.45
CA GLU A 333 -11.07 3.96 -9.45
C GLU A 333 -12.16 3.31 -10.32
N HIS A 334 -11.82 2.24 -11.03
CA HIS A 334 -12.76 1.50 -11.85
C HIS A 334 -13.63 0.58 -11.00
N ASN A 335 -14.94 0.63 -11.22
CA ASN A 335 -15.87 -0.29 -10.58
C ASN A 335 -15.90 -1.63 -11.33
N PHE A 336 -15.07 -2.58 -10.87
CA PHE A 336 -15.01 -3.95 -11.39
C PHE A 336 -16.24 -4.79 -10.97
N CYS A 337 -16.78 -4.54 -9.78
CA CYS A 337 -17.98 -5.24 -9.29
C CYS A 337 -18.75 -4.40 -8.26
N ASN A 338 -20.06 -4.27 -8.46
CA ASN A 338 -20.91 -3.55 -7.51
C ASN A 338 -21.01 -4.23 -6.13
N ASN A 339 -20.80 -5.55 -6.03
CA ASN A 339 -20.82 -6.23 -4.75
C ASN A 339 -19.61 -5.83 -3.90
N ALA A 340 -19.84 -5.26 -2.72
CA ALA A 340 -18.78 -4.71 -1.86
C ALA A 340 -17.71 -5.74 -1.47
N ARG A 341 -18.12 -6.97 -1.17
CA ARG A 341 -17.17 -8.05 -0.83
C ARG A 341 -16.31 -8.43 -2.03
N VAL A 342 -16.91 -8.59 -3.21
CA VAL A 342 -16.17 -8.92 -4.43
C VAL A 342 -15.24 -7.79 -4.83
N SER A 343 -15.70 -6.54 -4.74
CA SER A 343 -14.86 -5.36 -4.98
C SER A 343 -13.65 -5.31 -4.05
N ARG A 344 -13.84 -5.55 -2.74
CA ARG A 344 -12.73 -5.69 -1.78
C ARG A 344 -11.75 -6.78 -2.19
N ASN A 345 -12.25 -7.95 -2.62
CA ASN A 345 -11.39 -9.05 -3.04
C ASN A 345 -10.59 -8.72 -4.32
N ILE A 346 -11.22 -8.03 -5.27
CA ILE A 346 -10.54 -7.54 -6.49
C ILE A 346 -9.46 -6.51 -6.13
N TYR A 347 -9.76 -5.62 -5.18
CA TYR A 347 -8.78 -4.66 -4.66
C TYR A 347 -7.57 -5.35 -4.02
N LEU A 348 -7.77 -6.39 -3.21
CA LEU A 348 -6.67 -7.19 -2.65
C LEU A 348 -5.83 -7.85 -3.75
N LEU A 349 -6.45 -8.38 -4.81
CA LEU A 349 -5.71 -8.93 -5.96
C LEU A 349 -4.91 -7.87 -6.71
N MET A 350 -5.42 -6.63 -6.79
CA MET A 350 -4.69 -5.49 -7.34
C MET A 350 -3.47 -5.14 -6.48
N GLN A 351 -3.61 -5.13 -5.15
CA GLN A 351 -2.48 -4.86 -4.25
C GLN A 351 -1.42 -5.96 -4.31
N ILE A 352 -1.84 -7.23 -4.42
CA ILE A 352 -0.92 -8.34 -4.69
C ILE A 352 -0.17 -8.11 -6.01
N ALA A 353 -0.88 -7.84 -7.10
CA ALA A 353 -0.26 -7.54 -8.40
C ALA A 353 0.70 -6.35 -8.32
N HIS A 354 0.33 -5.29 -7.59
CA HIS A 354 1.16 -4.12 -7.43
C HIS A 354 2.43 -4.41 -6.63
N ASN A 355 2.36 -5.20 -5.56
CA ASN A 355 3.55 -5.67 -4.82
C ASN A 355 4.48 -6.49 -5.72
N LEU A 356 3.93 -7.39 -6.53
CA LEU A 356 4.70 -8.19 -7.49
C LEU A 356 5.42 -7.30 -8.51
N TRP A 357 4.73 -6.30 -9.04
CA TRP A 357 5.31 -5.33 -9.95
C TRP A 357 6.43 -4.52 -9.29
N GLN A 358 6.21 -4.00 -8.08
CA GLN A 358 7.22 -3.22 -7.37
C GLN A 358 8.47 -4.04 -7.07
N LEU A 359 8.28 -5.31 -6.69
CA LEU A 359 9.39 -6.24 -6.47
C LEU A 359 10.19 -6.45 -7.75
N PHE A 360 9.49 -6.70 -8.86
CA PHE A 360 10.13 -6.87 -10.16
C PHE A 360 10.85 -5.60 -10.62
N ASN A 361 10.22 -4.44 -10.46
CA ASN A 361 10.77 -3.16 -10.87
C ASN A 361 12.01 -2.77 -10.05
N SER A 362 11.91 -2.79 -8.72
CA SER A 362 13.01 -2.39 -7.83
C SER A 362 14.12 -3.44 -7.74
N GLY A 363 13.78 -4.72 -7.79
CA GLY A 363 14.75 -5.81 -7.64
C GLY A 363 15.43 -6.23 -8.94
N CYS A 364 14.83 -5.96 -10.11
CA CYS A 364 15.36 -6.40 -11.39
C CYS A 364 15.48 -5.28 -12.42
N LEU A 365 14.41 -4.51 -12.67
CA LEU A 365 14.45 -3.47 -13.71
C LEU A 365 15.44 -2.34 -13.38
N GLN A 366 15.29 -1.70 -12.22
CA GLN A 366 16.11 -0.54 -11.83
C GLN A 366 17.60 -0.89 -11.71
N PRO A 367 18.01 -2.03 -11.10
CA PRO A 367 19.43 -2.41 -11.11
C PRO A 367 20.00 -2.63 -12.50
N LEU A 368 19.19 -3.12 -13.46
CA LEU A 368 19.63 -3.33 -14.84
C LEU A 368 19.75 -2.00 -15.60
N ASP A 369 18.82 -1.08 -15.39
CA ASP A 369 18.88 0.26 -15.95
C ASP A 369 20.09 1.03 -15.42
N ASN A 370 20.27 1.02 -14.09
CA ASN A 370 21.35 1.72 -13.40
C ASN A 370 22.75 1.15 -13.65
N LYS A 371 22.90 -0.18 -13.80
CA LYS A 371 24.23 -0.78 -13.99
C LYS A 371 24.74 -0.73 -15.42
N HIS A 372 23.88 -0.60 -16.44
CA HIS A 372 24.30 -0.83 -17.82
C HIS A 372 23.71 0.08 -18.89
N GLY A 373 22.83 1.05 -18.57
CA GLY A 373 22.34 2.01 -19.57
C GLY A 373 21.84 1.33 -20.86
N TYR A 374 21.14 0.20 -20.72
CA TYR A 374 20.75 -0.64 -21.86
C TYR A 374 19.59 -0.01 -22.63
N ARG A 375 19.92 0.97 -23.48
CA ARG A 375 18.96 1.66 -24.36
C ARG A 375 18.29 0.75 -25.42
N ASN A 376 18.71 -0.52 -25.57
CA ASN A 376 18.33 -1.40 -26.69
C ASN A 376 17.97 -2.86 -26.28
N MET A 377 17.16 -3.05 -25.24
CA MET A 377 16.66 -4.40 -24.89
C MET A 377 15.34 -4.71 -25.60
N THR A 378 15.25 -5.86 -26.27
CA THR A 378 14.02 -6.28 -26.97
C THR A 378 12.91 -6.63 -25.99
N GLN A 379 11.65 -6.43 -26.38
CA GLN A 379 10.48 -6.80 -25.57
C GLN A 379 10.48 -8.28 -25.15
N VAL A 380 11.05 -9.17 -25.97
CA VAL A 380 11.19 -10.60 -25.66
C VAL A 380 12.18 -10.84 -24.51
N LYS A 381 13.34 -10.19 -24.53
CA LYS A 381 14.31 -10.26 -23.41
C LYS A 381 13.73 -9.68 -22.13
N TRP A 382 12.92 -8.62 -22.22
CA TRP A 382 12.17 -8.11 -21.08
C TRP A 382 11.20 -9.16 -20.51
N ALA A 383 10.40 -9.80 -21.37
CA ALA A 383 9.45 -10.82 -20.94
C ALA A 383 10.12 -12.06 -20.33
N GLU A 384 11.25 -12.50 -20.88
CA GLU A 384 12.04 -13.62 -20.34
C GLU A 384 12.63 -13.30 -18.97
N LEU A 385 13.14 -12.09 -18.79
CA LEU A 385 13.68 -11.62 -17.52
C LEU A 385 12.57 -11.46 -16.45
N ILE A 386 11.42 -10.90 -16.83
CA ILE A 386 10.19 -10.86 -16.01
C ILE A 386 9.84 -12.26 -15.52
N ARG A 387 9.70 -13.20 -16.47
CA ARG A 387 9.34 -14.59 -16.18
C ARG A 387 10.35 -15.27 -15.26
N PHE A 388 11.64 -15.14 -15.56
CA PHE A 388 12.71 -15.75 -14.74
C PHE A 388 12.70 -15.20 -13.31
N THR A 389 12.57 -13.88 -13.13
CA THR A 389 12.53 -13.27 -11.80
C THR A 389 11.30 -13.68 -11.01
N ILE A 390 10.09 -13.64 -11.60
CA ILE A 390 8.85 -14.04 -10.92
C ILE A 390 8.97 -15.50 -10.44
N MET A 391 9.51 -16.38 -11.27
CA MET A 391 9.74 -17.79 -10.91
C MET A 391 10.83 -17.96 -9.84
N ARG A 392 11.89 -17.13 -9.85
CA ARG A 392 13.03 -17.20 -8.92
C ARG A 392 12.72 -16.66 -7.53
N VAL A 393 11.86 -15.65 -7.42
CA VAL A 393 11.37 -15.17 -6.11
C VAL A 393 10.53 -16.25 -5.44
N GLY A 394 9.95 -17.18 -6.22
CA GLY A 394 9.20 -18.30 -5.66
C GLY A 394 8.00 -17.79 -4.86
N ILE A 395 7.22 -16.87 -5.43
CA ILE A 395 5.88 -16.55 -4.89
C ILE A 395 4.97 -17.74 -5.21
N ALA A 396 5.28 -18.88 -4.60
CA ALA A 396 4.25 -19.79 -4.19
C ALA A 396 3.48 -19.04 -3.11
N LEU A 397 2.42 -18.34 -3.52
CA LEU A 397 1.26 -18.17 -2.64
C LEU A 397 1.07 -19.54 -1.97
N ALA A 398 0.91 -19.62 -0.65
CA ALA A 398 0.45 -20.84 0.00
C ALA A 398 -1.09 -20.83 -0.09
N PRO A 399 -1.70 -21.35 -1.17
CA PRO A 399 -3.09 -21.12 -1.53
C PRO A 399 -3.92 -22.37 -1.22
N ASP A 400 -3.37 -23.28 -0.43
CA ASP A 400 -3.92 -24.60 -0.10
C ASP A 400 -5.32 -24.45 0.53
N GLU A 401 -5.59 -23.28 1.10
CA GLU A 401 -6.81 -22.84 1.78
C GLU A 401 -7.82 -22.10 0.87
N VAL A 402 -7.45 -21.75 -0.37
CA VAL A 402 -8.40 -21.15 -1.33
C VAL A 402 -9.30 -22.27 -1.89
N PRO A 403 -10.64 -22.12 -1.97
CA PRO A 403 -11.54 -23.18 -2.46
C PRO A 403 -11.08 -23.72 -3.83
N ARG A 404 -10.63 -24.98 -3.87
CA ARG A 404 -9.81 -25.51 -4.98
C ARG A 404 -10.48 -25.49 -6.37
N ARG A 405 -11.82 -25.37 -6.50
CA ARG A 405 -12.52 -25.74 -7.76
C ARG A 405 -13.78 -24.89 -8.05
N TYR A 406 -13.94 -24.40 -9.30
CA TYR A 406 -15.18 -23.74 -9.77
C TYR A 406 -15.59 -24.19 -11.18
N ILE A 407 -16.91 -24.39 -11.34
CA ILE A 407 -17.62 -24.68 -12.59
C ILE A 407 -18.04 -23.34 -13.23
N SER A 408 -17.46 -22.98 -14.38
CA SER A 408 -18.09 -22.05 -15.31
C SER A 408 -19.28 -22.76 -15.96
N ARG A 409 -20.51 -22.39 -15.60
CA ARG A 409 -21.73 -22.88 -16.27
C ARG A 409 -22.03 -22.11 -17.57
N GLU A 410 -21.18 -21.19 -17.99
CA GLU A 410 -21.43 -20.35 -19.17
C GLU A 410 -21.09 -21.03 -20.50
N PHE A 411 -20.78 -22.34 -20.52
CA PHE A 411 -20.42 -23.06 -21.76
C PHE A 411 -21.31 -24.27 -22.09
N LEU A 412 -22.47 -24.44 -21.47
CA LEU A 412 -23.39 -25.54 -21.85
C LEU A 412 -24.80 -25.12 -22.29
N THR A 413 -25.10 -23.84 -22.36
CA THR A 413 -26.32 -23.34 -23.03
C THR A 413 -26.12 -21.89 -23.48
N LEU A 414 -25.42 -21.71 -24.61
CA LEU A 414 -25.74 -20.81 -25.74
C LEU A 414 -24.61 -20.86 -26.77
#